data_AF-A0A832GQE3-F1
#
_entry.id   AF-A0A832GQE3-F1
#
_cell.length_a   1.000
_cell.length_b   1.000
_cell.length_c   1.000
_cell.angle_alpha   90.00
_cell.angle_beta   90.00
_cell.angle_gamma   90.00
#
_symmetry.space_group_name_H-M   'P 1'
#
loop_
_entity.id
_entity.type
_entity.pdbx_description
1 polymer ?
#
loop_
_entity_poly.entity_id
_entity_poly.type
_entity_poly.pdbx_seq_one_letter_code
_entity_poly.pdbx_strand_id
1 'polypeptide(L)'
;MSTRSLIGRVRVENLRKSAEALLGIKYFNIWAILFVIAISVALSWFPDGLANLIEKRFTLGAIKLSVASIIVVVIWLVLRKYIVSQKIEVICEEPTPVRALAIFLSTLKLHGEKKNRTSPQKLIETLIESVNHTDLINSQNTEEILTDTSWEIPYIAIRHHSPTLEYLYVITSSGNEGTTHQMELFTKTVNALFPKVKVIELVKGGVDFEDVRAVFQAVEKFYTEVSAKGIKQEDALVDITGGQKTASIAGAIATLATGRRFQYVSTVSKKILAYDVGYFSQES
;
A
#
# COMPACT_ATOMS: atom_id res chain seq x y z
N MET A 1 36.04 30.19 31.05
CA MET A 1 35.10 29.28 30.38
C MET A 1 35.13 29.58 28.89
N SER A 2 35.56 28.62 28.08
CA SER A 2 36.17 28.82 26.74
C SER A 2 35.15 29.05 25.63
N THR A 3 35.16 30.25 25.03
CA THR A 3 34.41 30.64 23.82
C THR A 3 34.82 29.88 22.55
N ARG A 4 35.92 29.10 22.60
CA ARG A 4 36.37 28.26 21.47
C ARG A 4 35.50 27.00 21.26
N SER A 5 34.75 26.52 22.26
CA SER A 5 33.93 25.29 22.11
C SER A 5 32.58 25.54 21.43
N LEU A 6 32.03 26.76 21.53
CA LEU A 6 30.75 27.16 20.94
C LEU A 6 30.85 27.37 19.42
N ILE A 7 31.94 27.99 18.95
CA ILE A 7 32.16 28.25 17.52
C ILE A 7 32.36 26.92 16.75
N GLY A 8 32.98 25.92 17.37
CA GLY A 8 33.15 24.59 16.78
C GLY A 8 31.84 23.83 16.58
N ARG A 9 30.93 23.87 17.56
CA ARG A 9 29.62 23.19 17.48
C ARG A 9 28.71 23.78 16.42
N VAL A 10 28.62 25.12 16.35
CA VAL A 10 27.77 25.83 15.38
C VAL A 10 28.20 25.55 13.93
N ARG A 11 29.51 25.40 13.68
CA ARG A 11 30.03 25.14 12.33
C ARG A 11 29.72 23.73 11.83
N VAL A 12 29.75 22.73 12.72
CA VAL A 12 29.44 21.33 12.40
C VAL A 12 27.94 21.17 12.10
N GLU A 13 27.10 21.88 12.83
CA GLU A 13 25.64 21.80 12.70
C GLU A 13 25.14 22.43 11.40
N ASN A 14 25.75 23.53 10.97
CA ASN A 14 25.45 24.17 9.69
C ASN A 14 25.96 23.36 8.49
N LEU A 15 27.13 22.70 8.60
CA LEU A 15 27.62 21.79 7.56
C LEU A 15 26.73 20.56 7.41
N ARG A 16 26.24 20.02 8.53
CA ARG A 16 25.29 18.90 8.56
C ARG A 16 23.98 19.26 7.86
N LYS A 17 23.40 20.43 8.16
CA LYS A 17 22.16 20.89 7.50
C LYS A 17 22.30 21.11 6.00
N SER A 18 23.42 21.69 5.55
CA SER A 18 23.68 21.88 4.12
C SER A 18 23.89 20.55 3.38
N ALA A 19 24.52 19.58 4.01
CA ALA A 19 24.73 18.26 3.42
C ALA A 19 23.46 17.40 3.43
N GLU A 20 22.61 17.52 4.46
CA GLU A 20 21.26 16.93 4.51
C GLU A 20 20.35 17.49 3.40
N ALA A 21 20.45 18.80 3.11
CA ALA A 21 19.68 19.45 2.03
C ALA A 21 20.14 19.06 0.61
N LEU A 22 21.44 18.82 0.41
CA LEU A 22 22.00 18.45 -0.90
C LEU A 22 21.87 16.96 -1.22
N LEU A 23 21.92 16.08 -0.21
CA LEU A 23 21.94 14.63 -0.41
C LEU A 23 20.59 13.96 -0.15
N GLY A 24 19.61 14.64 0.45
CA GLY A 24 18.24 14.13 0.63
C GLY A 24 18.11 12.95 1.60
N ILE A 25 19.20 12.58 2.30
CA ILE A 25 19.22 11.45 3.23
C ILE A 25 19.05 12.00 4.64
N LYS A 26 17.90 11.72 5.25
CA LYS A 26 17.47 12.19 6.59
C LYS A 26 18.37 11.73 7.75
N TYR A 27 19.37 10.89 7.48
CA TYR A 27 20.32 10.34 8.44
C TYR A 27 21.76 10.53 7.94
N PHE A 28 22.36 11.67 8.31
CA PHE A 28 23.76 11.96 8.04
C PHE A 28 24.67 11.11 8.96
N ASN A 29 24.83 9.84 8.61
CA ASN A 29 25.69 8.90 9.33
C ASN A 29 27.15 9.06 8.87
N ILE A 30 28.13 8.94 9.78
CA ILE A 30 29.56 9.04 9.44
C ILE A 30 29.97 8.02 8.36
N TRP A 31 29.26 6.89 8.31
CA TRP A 31 29.38 5.88 7.26
C TRP A 31 29.04 6.40 5.86
N ALA A 32 28.08 7.33 5.72
CA ALA A 32 27.76 7.95 4.43
C ALA A 32 28.90 8.85 3.95
N ILE A 33 29.53 9.59 4.85
CA ILE A 33 30.72 10.42 4.54
C ILE A 33 31.87 9.52 4.09
N LEU A 34 32.16 8.47 4.85
CA LEU A 34 33.20 7.49 4.51
C LEU A 34 32.94 6.82 3.15
N PHE A 35 31.67 6.52 2.85
CA PHE A 35 31.26 5.96 1.56
C PHE A 35 31.51 6.92 0.40
N VAL A 36 31.13 8.19 0.53
CA VAL A 36 31.38 9.23 -0.48
C VAL A 36 32.89 9.44 -0.69
N ILE A 37 33.67 9.46 0.39
CA ILE A 37 35.14 9.55 0.31
C ILE A 37 35.71 8.33 -0.42
N ALA A 38 35.27 7.12 -0.08
CA ALA A 38 35.73 5.89 -0.71
C ALA A 38 35.45 5.88 -2.23
N ILE A 39 34.24 6.27 -2.64
CA ILE A 39 33.90 6.42 -4.07
C ILE A 39 34.80 7.46 -4.73
N SER A 40 35.00 8.62 -4.10
CA SER A 40 35.82 9.71 -4.64
C SER A 40 37.27 9.28 -4.84
N VAL A 41 37.83 8.53 -3.88
CA VAL A 41 39.18 7.96 -3.98
C VAL A 41 39.25 6.93 -5.11
N ALA A 42 38.27 6.01 -5.21
CA ALA A 42 38.25 5.02 -6.28
C ALA A 42 38.16 5.68 -7.67
N LEU A 43 37.30 6.69 -7.84
CA LEU A 43 37.14 7.43 -9.09
C LEU A 43 38.37 8.26 -9.47
N SER A 44 39.11 8.79 -8.49
CA SER A 44 40.35 9.53 -8.73
C SER A 44 41.53 8.61 -9.02
N TRP A 45 41.67 7.52 -8.27
CA TRP A 45 42.85 6.66 -8.35
C TRP A 45 42.78 5.63 -9.47
N PHE A 46 41.60 5.32 -9.98
CA PHE A 46 41.45 4.38 -11.09
C PHE A 46 42.02 4.94 -12.42
N PRO A 47 41.64 6.15 -12.90
CA PRO A 47 42.25 6.74 -14.09
C PRO A 47 43.73 7.04 -13.91
N ASP A 48 44.11 7.58 -12.75
CA ASP A 48 45.52 7.83 -12.39
C ASP A 48 46.35 6.54 -12.42
N GLY A 49 45.80 5.45 -11.92
CA GLY A 49 46.46 4.15 -11.90
C GLY A 49 46.71 3.64 -13.32
N LEU A 50 45.72 3.76 -14.21
CA LEU A 50 45.87 3.46 -15.64
C LEU A 50 46.94 4.34 -16.31
N ALA A 51 46.91 5.65 -16.07
CA ALA A 51 47.87 6.60 -16.63
C ALA A 51 49.31 6.26 -16.19
N ASN A 52 49.51 5.93 -14.91
CA ASN A 52 50.82 5.55 -14.38
C ASN A 52 51.35 4.23 -14.98
N LEU A 53 50.48 3.28 -15.33
CA LEU A 53 50.89 2.07 -16.05
C LEU A 53 51.39 2.40 -17.47
N ILE A 54 50.72 3.34 -18.16
CA ILE A 54 51.10 3.79 -19.50
C ILE A 54 52.43 4.56 -19.46
N GLU A 55 52.65 5.39 -18.45
CA GLU A 55 53.88 6.19 -18.25
C GLU A 55 55.09 5.39 -17.72
N LYS A 56 55.04 4.04 -17.79
CA LYS A 56 56.09 3.12 -17.29
C LYS A 56 56.37 3.23 -15.77
N ARG A 57 55.48 3.86 -14.99
CA ARG A 57 55.50 3.89 -13.51
C ARG A 57 54.70 2.72 -12.94
N PHE A 58 55.14 1.51 -13.29
CA PHE A 58 54.36 0.28 -13.10
C PHE A 58 53.93 0.04 -11.65
N THR A 59 54.85 0.18 -10.68
CA THR A 59 54.59 -0.10 -9.27
C THR A 59 53.54 0.84 -8.68
N LEU A 60 53.62 2.13 -8.97
CA LEU A 60 52.67 3.13 -8.48
C LEU A 60 51.29 2.96 -9.14
N GLY A 61 51.26 2.68 -10.44
CA GLY A 61 50.02 2.39 -11.17
C GLY A 61 49.31 1.16 -10.64
N ALA A 62 50.06 0.08 -10.40
CA ALA A 62 49.53 -1.16 -9.83
C ALA A 62 48.92 -0.95 -8.44
N ILE A 63 49.61 -0.24 -7.53
CA ILE A 63 49.10 0.05 -6.19
C ILE A 63 47.78 0.84 -6.25
N LYS A 64 47.73 1.92 -7.04
CA LYS A 64 46.52 2.74 -7.17
C LYS A 64 45.33 1.92 -7.69
N LEU A 65 45.55 1.08 -8.70
CA LEU A 65 44.51 0.22 -9.26
C LEU A 65 44.06 -0.87 -8.29
N SER A 66 44.98 -1.50 -7.57
CA SER A 66 44.63 -2.50 -6.55
C SER A 66 43.76 -1.90 -5.46
N VAL A 67 44.12 -0.71 -4.94
CA VAL A 67 43.33 -0.02 -3.91
C VAL A 67 41.94 0.36 -4.43
N ALA A 68 41.85 0.96 -5.62
CA ALA A 68 40.57 1.32 -6.22
C ALA A 68 39.67 0.09 -6.44
N SER A 69 40.26 -1.01 -6.92
CA SER A 69 39.52 -2.25 -7.17
C SER A 69 39.00 -2.88 -5.87
N ILE A 70 39.81 -2.87 -4.80
CA ILE A 70 39.38 -3.34 -3.47
C ILE A 70 38.20 -2.50 -2.96
N ILE A 71 38.27 -1.18 -3.09
CA ILE A 71 37.17 -0.28 -2.69
C ILE A 71 35.89 -0.63 -3.45
N VAL A 72 35.96 -0.81 -4.76
CA VAL A 72 34.80 -1.20 -5.59
C VAL A 72 34.23 -2.55 -5.16
N VAL A 73 35.08 -3.55 -4.90
CA VAL A 73 34.64 -4.87 -4.44
C VAL A 73 33.95 -4.77 -3.07
N VAL A 74 34.50 -3.99 -2.13
CA VAL A 74 33.91 -3.78 -0.81
C VAL A 74 32.56 -3.09 -0.93
N ILE A 75 32.45 -2.04 -1.75
CA ILE A 75 31.18 -1.36 -2.03
C ILE A 75 30.18 -2.35 -2.63
N TRP A 76 30.59 -3.15 -3.62
CA TRP A 76 29.74 -4.16 -4.23
C TRP A 76 29.26 -5.21 -3.22
N LEU A 77 30.12 -5.70 -2.33
CA LEU A 77 29.76 -6.65 -1.28
C LEU A 77 28.76 -6.07 -0.28
N VAL A 78 28.95 -4.80 0.12
CA VAL A 78 28.03 -4.09 1.03
C VAL A 78 26.67 -3.88 0.35
N LEU A 79 26.66 -3.40 -0.90
CA LEU A 79 25.43 -3.23 -1.68
C LEU A 79 24.72 -4.56 -1.91
N ARG A 80 25.46 -5.61 -2.26
CA ARG A 80 24.91 -6.97 -2.43
C ARG A 80 24.29 -7.48 -1.15
N LYS A 81 24.96 -7.33 0.01
CA LYS A 81 24.40 -7.71 1.30
C LYS A 81 23.11 -6.93 1.58
N TYR A 82 23.11 -5.63 1.34
CA TYR A 82 21.93 -4.79 1.57
C TYR A 82 20.74 -5.18 0.67
N ILE A 83 20.99 -5.46 -0.61
CA ILE A 83 19.96 -5.87 -1.57
C ILE A 83 19.43 -7.28 -1.26
N VAL A 84 20.31 -8.22 -0.89
CA VAL A 84 19.94 -9.63 -0.64
C VAL A 84 19.29 -9.83 0.73
N SER A 85 19.54 -8.94 1.70
CA SER A 85 18.95 -9.03 3.05
C SER A 85 17.54 -8.47 3.18
N GLN A 86 16.95 -7.95 2.10
CA GLN A 86 15.56 -7.49 2.08
C GLN A 86 14.63 -8.72 2.00
N LYS A 87 14.40 -9.39 3.13
CA LYS A 87 13.38 -10.44 3.24
C LYS A 87 12.01 -9.78 3.27
N ILE A 88 11.08 -10.32 2.48
CA ILE A 88 9.67 -9.95 2.59
C ILE A 88 9.16 -10.57 3.89
N GLU A 89 8.68 -9.72 4.80
CA GLU A 89 7.96 -10.16 5.99
C GLU A 89 6.47 -9.91 5.77
N VAL A 90 5.65 -10.82 6.31
CA VAL A 90 4.19 -10.75 6.22
C VAL A 90 3.67 -10.72 7.65
N ILE A 91 3.16 -9.58 8.07
CA ILE A 91 2.47 -9.43 9.34
C ILE A 91 0.99 -9.69 9.09
N CYS A 92 0.40 -10.59 9.87
CA CYS A 92 -1.00 -11.02 9.73
C CYS A 92 -1.72 -10.83 11.06
N GLU A 93 -2.68 -9.91 11.08
CA GLU A 93 -3.39 -9.51 12.30
C GLU A 93 -4.87 -9.24 12.00
N GLU A 94 -5.71 -9.18 13.04
CA GLU A 94 -7.07 -8.68 12.90
C GLU A 94 -7.03 -7.15 12.71
N PRO A 95 -7.63 -6.58 11.65
CA PRO A 95 -7.50 -5.16 11.39
C PRO A 95 -8.16 -4.32 12.48
N THR A 96 -7.49 -3.25 12.89
CA THR A 96 -8.15 -2.17 13.62
C THR A 96 -9.12 -1.43 12.69
N PRO A 97 -10.23 -0.85 13.20
CA PRO A 97 -11.11 0.01 12.41
C PRO A 97 -10.33 1.14 11.71
N VAL A 98 -10.68 1.43 10.44
CA VAL A 98 -9.98 2.40 9.59
C VAL A 98 -10.91 3.53 9.18
N ARG A 99 -10.35 4.63 8.66
CA ARG A 99 -11.13 5.80 8.22
C ARG A 99 -11.49 5.74 6.73
N ALA A 100 -10.69 5.02 5.94
CA ALA A 100 -10.94 4.81 4.51
C ALA A 100 -10.78 3.34 4.12
N LEU A 101 -11.78 2.80 3.42
CA LEU A 101 -11.76 1.43 2.90
C LEU A 101 -11.96 1.47 1.39
N ALA A 102 -11.10 0.79 0.63
CA ALA A 102 -11.34 0.50 -0.78
C ALA A 102 -11.81 -0.93 -0.95
N ILE A 103 -12.83 -1.17 -1.77
CA ILE A 103 -13.33 -2.51 -2.09
C ILE A 103 -13.47 -2.70 -3.60
N PHE A 104 -13.27 -3.93 -4.07
CA PHE A 104 -13.65 -4.33 -5.43
C PHE A 104 -15.10 -4.81 -5.42
N LEU A 105 -15.97 -4.16 -6.20
CA LEU A 105 -17.39 -4.50 -6.23
C LEU A 105 -17.61 -5.84 -6.93
N SER A 106 -18.02 -6.84 -6.16
CA SER A 106 -18.46 -8.13 -6.65
C SER A 106 -19.85 -8.04 -7.29
N THR A 107 -20.06 -8.78 -8.39
CA THR A 107 -21.38 -8.92 -9.01
C THR A 107 -22.35 -9.49 -8.00
N LEU A 108 -23.49 -8.83 -7.80
CA LEU A 108 -24.57 -9.31 -6.94
C LEU A 108 -25.10 -10.65 -7.47
N LYS A 109 -24.91 -11.71 -6.68
CA LYS A 109 -25.34 -13.07 -6.98
C LYS A 109 -25.97 -13.67 -5.73
N LEU A 110 -27.01 -14.47 -5.92
CA LEU A 110 -27.59 -15.30 -4.85
C LEU A 110 -26.90 -16.66 -4.80
N HIS A 111 -26.70 -17.14 -3.59
CA HIS A 111 -26.21 -18.48 -3.27
C HIS A 111 -27.36 -19.35 -2.75
N GLY A 112 -27.19 -20.68 -2.82
CA GLY A 112 -28.12 -21.64 -2.24
C GLY A 112 -29.53 -21.67 -2.87
N GLU A 113 -30.53 -22.07 -2.07
CA GLU A 113 -31.92 -22.29 -2.50
C GLU A 113 -32.64 -21.01 -2.97
N LYS A 114 -32.19 -19.82 -2.53
CA LYS A 114 -32.78 -18.53 -2.90
C LYS A 114 -32.54 -18.17 -4.38
N LYS A 115 -31.58 -18.81 -5.06
CA LYS A 115 -31.27 -18.59 -6.49
C LYS A 115 -32.47 -18.76 -7.42
N ASN A 116 -33.45 -19.60 -7.05
CA ASN A 116 -34.61 -19.92 -7.88
C ASN A 116 -35.91 -19.19 -7.49
N ARG A 117 -35.90 -18.36 -6.44
CA ARG A 117 -37.14 -17.81 -5.85
C ARG A 117 -37.35 -16.32 -6.12
N THR A 118 -36.27 -15.52 -6.17
CA THR A 118 -36.37 -14.06 -6.29
C THR A 118 -35.17 -13.48 -7.02
N SER A 119 -35.35 -12.37 -7.75
CA SER A 119 -34.23 -11.58 -8.28
C SER A 119 -33.36 -11.02 -7.13
N PRO A 120 -32.02 -11.10 -7.21
CA PRO A 120 -31.12 -10.51 -6.22
C PRO A 120 -31.37 -9.02 -5.99
N GLN A 121 -31.66 -8.26 -7.04
CA GLN A 121 -31.94 -6.82 -6.98
C GLN A 121 -33.19 -6.55 -6.15
N LYS A 122 -34.26 -7.32 -6.40
CA LYS A 122 -35.54 -7.15 -5.69
C LYS A 122 -35.41 -7.43 -4.18
N LEU A 123 -34.56 -8.39 -3.79
CA LEU A 123 -34.24 -8.64 -2.38
C LEU A 123 -33.55 -7.44 -1.73
N ILE A 124 -32.58 -6.82 -2.41
CA ILE A 124 -31.89 -5.63 -1.92
C ILE A 124 -32.82 -4.42 -1.88
N GLU A 125 -33.70 -4.26 -2.86
CA GLU A 125 -34.70 -3.19 -2.85
C GLU A 125 -35.65 -3.34 -1.64
N THR A 126 -36.09 -4.57 -1.36
CA THR A 126 -36.93 -4.88 -0.19
C THR A 126 -36.18 -4.57 1.12
N LEU A 127 -34.87 -4.87 1.18
CA LEU A 127 -34.03 -4.49 2.30
C LEU A 127 -34.01 -2.97 2.49
N ILE A 128 -33.70 -2.21 1.44
CA ILE A 128 -33.65 -0.74 1.48
C ILE A 128 -35.00 -0.16 1.95
N GLU A 129 -36.11 -0.66 1.41
CA GLU A 129 -37.45 -0.24 1.82
C GLU A 129 -37.70 -0.54 3.31
N SER A 130 -37.37 -1.75 3.77
CA SER A 130 -37.57 -2.13 5.17
C SER A 130 -36.78 -1.22 6.13
N VAL A 131 -35.53 -0.89 5.79
CA VAL A 131 -34.65 -0.03 6.60
C VAL A 131 -35.21 1.38 6.68
N ASN A 132 -35.75 1.91 5.57
CA ASN A 132 -36.32 3.26 5.54
C ASN A 132 -37.66 3.36 6.30
N HIS A 133 -38.42 2.26 6.43
CA HIS A 133 -39.73 2.25 7.08
C HIS A 133 -39.69 1.96 8.59
N THR A 134 -38.54 1.58 9.15
CA THR A 134 -38.45 1.14 10.54
C THR A 134 -37.23 1.77 11.22
N ASP A 135 -37.44 2.65 12.21
CA ASP A 135 -36.36 3.23 13.05
C ASP A 135 -35.57 2.17 13.85
N LEU A 136 -36.01 0.92 13.83
CA LEU A 136 -35.44 -0.21 14.58
C LEU A 136 -35.47 -1.48 13.72
N ILE A 137 -34.67 -1.54 12.65
CA ILE A 137 -34.28 -2.84 12.13
C ILE A 137 -33.26 -3.46 13.08
N ASN A 138 -33.66 -4.53 13.76
CA ASN A 138 -32.73 -5.43 14.43
C ASN A 138 -31.72 -5.91 13.39
N SER A 139 -30.42 -5.74 13.67
CA SER A 139 -29.29 -6.18 12.84
C SER A 139 -29.43 -7.60 12.29
N GLN A 140 -30.13 -8.47 13.02
CA GLN A 140 -30.44 -9.85 12.65
C GLN A 140 -31.18 -9.98 11.30
N ASN A 141 -32.18 -9.14 11.00
CA ASN A 141 -32.94 -9.24 9.74
C ASN A 141 -32.11 -8.78 8.52
N THR A 142 -31.20 -7.81 8.73
CA THR A 142 -30.32 -7.30 7.68
C THR A 142 -29.26 -8.33 7.32
N GLU A 143 -28.65 -8.95 8.35
CA GLU A 143 -27.65 -10.00 8.18
C GLU A 143 -28.23 -11.19 7.41
N GLU A 144 -29.47 -11.59 7.69
CA GLU A 144 -30.15 -12.72 7.03
C GLU A 144 -30.44 -12.47 5.53
N ILE A 145 -30.71 -11.22 5.14
CA ILE A 145 -30.95 -10.88 3.73
C ILE A 145 -29.64 -10.89 2.95
N LEU A 146 -28.54 -10.43 3.56
CA LEU A 146 -27.24 -10.34 2.89
C LEU A 146 -26.44 -11.64 2.91
N THR A 147 -26.63 -12.53 3.90
CA THR A 147 -25.84 -13.77 4.09
C THR A 147 -25.86 -14.71 2.89
N ASP A 148 -26.93 -14.72 2.11
CA ASP A 148 -27.04 -15.55 0.91
C ASP A 148 -26.63 -14.82 -0.38
N THR A 149 -25.97 -13.67 -0.26
CA THR A 149 -25.55 -12.85 -1.40
C THR A 149 -24.04 -12.73 -1.48
N SER A 150 -23.50 -12.47 -2.66
CA SER A 150 -22.10 -12.09 -2.81
C SER A 150 -21.73 -10.76 -2.15
N TRP A 151 -22.72 -9.97 -1.72
CA TRP A 151 -22.51 -8.73 -0.97
C TRP A 151 -22.40 -8.93 0.54
N GLU A 152 -22.61 -10.15 1.05
CA GLU A 152 -22.32 -10.50 2.44
C GLU A 152 -20.91 -10.09 2.85
N ILE A 153 -19.93 -10.40 2.00
CA ILE A 153 -18.51 -10.18 2.29
C ILE A 153 -18.16 -8.69 2.37
N PRO A 154 -18.51 -7.85 1.37
CA PRO A 154 -18.43 -6.40 1.49
C PRO A 154 -19.16 -5.86 2.73
N TYR A 155 -20.34 -6.39 3.06
CA TYR A 155 -21.08 -5.97 4.25
C TYR A 155 -20.30 -6.24 5.54
N ILE A 156 -19.74 -7.44 5.71
CA ILE A 156 -18.92 -7.81 6.89
C ILE A 156 -17.71 -6.89 7.01
N ALA A 157 -17.01 -6.63 5.89
CA ALA A 157 -15.88 -5.71 5.83
C ALA A 157 -16.26 -4.29 6.28
N ILE A 158 -17.34 -3.73 5.71
CA ILE A 158 -17.80 -2.38 6.03
C ILE A 158 -18.27 -2.30 7.49
N ARG A 159 -19.03 -3.30 7.96
CA ARG A 159 -19.54 -3.34 9.34
C ARG A 159 -18.42 -3.27 10.37
N HIS A 160 -17.33 -4.00 10.15
CA HIS A 160 -16.17 -4.01 11.03
C HIS A 160 -15.52 -2.63 11.17
N HIS A 161 -15.39 -1.89 10.07
CA HIS A 161 -14.79 -0.56 10.08
C HIS A 161 -15.79 0.57 10.38
N SER A 162 -17.09 0.31 10.35
CA SER A 162 -18.16 1.31 10.52
C SER A 162 -18.04 2.25 11.73
N PRO A 163 -17.42 1.89 12.88
CA PRO A 163 -17.22 2.83 13.98
C PRO A 163 -16.36 4.06 13.62
N THR A 164 -15.42 3.90 12.70
CA THR A 164 -14.46 4.95 12.30
C THR A 164 -14.47 5.26 10.81
N LEU A 165 -15.16 4.45 10.00
CA LEU A 165 -15.15 4.56 8.55
C LEU A 165 -15.89 5.83 8.10
N GLU A 166 -15.14 6.72 7.43
CA GLU A 166 -15.67 7.95 6.86
C GLU A 166 -15.91 7.80 5.35
N TYR A 167 -15.02 7.08 4.66
CA TYR A 167 -15.02 6.96 3.20
C TYR A 167 -14.94 5.50 2.75
N LEU A 168 -15.90 5.08 1.93
CA LEU A 168 -15.89 3.82 1.22
C LEU A 168 -15.63 4.07 -0.27
N TYR A 169 -14.46 3.68 -0.75
CA TYR A 169 -14.11 3.73 -2.16
C TYR A 169 -14.48 2.41 -2.82
N VAL A 170 -15.23 2.49 -3.90
CA VAL A 170 -15.70 1.33 -4.64
C VAL A 170 -15.04 1.32 -6.01
N ILE A 171 -14.35 0.23 -6.31
CA ILE A 171 -13.75 -0.04 -7.60
C ILE A 171 -14.67 -1.04 -8.32
N THR A 172 -15.30 -0.60 -9.39
CA THR A 172 -16.19 -1.43 -10.21
C THR A 172 -15.44 -2.02 -11.41
N SER A 173 -15.91 -3.14 -11.93
CA SER A 173 -15.39 -3.67 -13.19
C SER A 173 -16.08 -3.04 -14.40
N SER A 174 -15.31 -2.78 -15.45
CA SER A 174 -15.80 -2.27 -16.73
C SER A 174 -16.32 -3.40 -17.63
N GLY A 175 -16.96 -3.04 -18.75
CA GLY A 175 -17.47 -3.97 -19.74
C GLY A 175 -18.93 -4.39 -19.50
N ASN A 176 -19.50 -5.15 -20.45
CA ASN A 176 -20.92 -5.49 -20.44
C ASN A 176 -21.32 -6.37 -19.24
N GLU A 177 -20.44 -7.27 -18.83
CA GLU A 177 -20.59 -8.12 -17.64
C GLU A 177 -19.97 -7.48 -16.38
N GLY A 178 -19.55 -6.22 -16.48
CA GLY A 178 -18.90 -5.47 -15.41
C GLY A 178 -19.89 -5.05 -14.31
N THR A 179 -19.38 -4.61 -13.16
CA THR A 179 -20.21 -4.25 -12.00
C THR A 179 -20.58 -2.77 -11.91
N THR A 180 -20.15 -1.96 -12.87
CA THR A 180 -20.45 -0.50 -12.90
C THR A 180 -21.95 -0.20 -12.82
N HIS A 181 -22.79 -0.98 -13.50
CA HIS A 181 -24.25 -0.81 -13.47
C HIS A 181 -24.87 -1.06 -12.08
N GLN A 182 -24.17 -1.74 -11.17
CA GLN A 182 -24.64 -2.05 -9.81
C GLN A 182 -24.20 -1.00 -8.79
N MET A 183 -23.38 -0.02 -9.20
CA MET A 183 -22.81 0.98 -8.30
C MET A 183 -23.89 1.79 -7.57
N GLU A 184 -24.96 2.16 -8.28
CA GLU A 184 -26.07 2.91 -7.69
C GLU A 184 -26.81 2.09 -6.63
N LEU A 185 -27.16 0.83 -6.94
CA LEU A 185 -27.83 -0.06 -6.00
C LEU A 185 -26.96 -0.33 -4.77
N PHE A 186 -25.66 -0.57 -4.99
CA PHE A 186 -24.71 -0.78 -3.91
C PHE A 186 -24.60 0.46 -3.01
N THR A 187 -24.51 1.65 -3.60
CA THR A 187 -24.48 2.92 -2.88
C THR A 187 -25.73 3.13 -2.02
N LYS A 188 -26.92 2.88 -2.58
CA LYS A 188 -28.18 2.96 -1.82
C LYS A 188 -28.21 1.97 -0.65
N THR A 189 -27.72 0.76 -0.88
CA THR A 189 -27.62 -0.28 0.15
C THR A 189 -26.70 0.16 1.28
N VAL A 190 -25.48 0.61 0.97
CA VAL A 190 -24.52 1.08 1.98
C VAL A 190 -25.07 2.29 2.74
N ASN A 191 -25.68 3.26 2.06
CA ASN A 191 -26.24 4.45 2.71
C ASN A 191 -27.40 4.10 3.65
N ALA A 192 -28.22 3.10 3.32
CA ALA A 192 -29.28 2.62 4.21
C ALA A 192 -28.70 1.98 5.48
N LEU A 193 -27.64 1.16 5.33
CA LEU A 193 -27.06 0.39 6.45
C LEU A 193 -26.04 1.18 7.28
N PHE A 194 -25.35 2.11 6.66
CA PHE A 194 -24.22 2.86 7.22
C PHE A 194 -24.32 4.35 6.83
N PRO A 195 -25.31 5.09 7.35
CA PRO A 195 -25.63 6.44 6.90
C PRO A 195 -24.52 7.48 7.10
N LYS A 196 -23.50 7.16 7.93
CA LYS A 196 -22.33 8.02 8.17
C LYS A 196 -21.21 7.83 7.15
N VAL A 197 -21.25 6.75 6.36
CA VAL A 197 -20.19 6.37 5.42
C VAL A 197 -20.43 7.05 4.08
N LYS A 198 -19.43 7.79 3.58
CA LYS A 198 -19.48 8.38 2.24
C LYS A 198 -18.97 7.39 1.19
N VAL A 199 -19.87 6.92 0.34
CA VAL A 199 -19.54 6.04 -0.80
C VAL A 199 -19.01 6.85 -1.98
N ILE A 200 -17.90 6.42 -2.57
CA ILE A 200 -17.22 7.06 -3.70
C ILE A 200 -16.91 6.02 -4.76
N GLU A 201 -17.41 6.22 -5.99
CA GLU A 201 -16.94 5.47 -7.16
C GLU A 201 -15.56 5.98 -7.56
N LEU A 202 -14.53 5.15 -7.43
CA LEU A 202 -13.16 5.60 -7.60
C LEU A 202 -12.81 5.87 -9.06
N VAL A 203 -13.33 5.06 -9.99
CA VAL A 203 -13.10 5.19 -11.43
C VAL A 203 -14.44 5.09 -12.15
N LYS A 204 -14.89 6.21 -12.73
CA LYS A 204 -16.12 6.24 -13.52
C LYS A 204 -16.03 5.30 -14.72
N GLY A 205 -17.03 4.45 -14.89
CA GLY A 205 -17.06 3.46 -15.99
C GLY A 205 -16.35 2.15 -15.66
N GLY A 206 -15.79 2.04 -14.46
CA GLY A 206 -15.09 0.85 -13.98
C GLY A 206 -13.69 0.66 -14.54
N VAL A 207 -13.07 -0.43 -14.10
CA VAL A 207 -11.71 -0.85 -14.45
C VAL A 207 -11.77 -2.24 -15.06
N ASP A 208 -10.95 -2.51 -16.09
CA ASP A 208 -10.78 -3.88 -16.55
C ASP A 208 -9.96 -4.65 -15.51
N PHE A 209 -10.59 -5.59 -14.82
CA PHE A 209 -9.96 -6.36 -13.75
C PHE A 209 -8.94 -7.37 -14.27
N GLU A 210 -8.95 -7.69 -15.56
CA GLU A 210 -7.90 -8.48 -16.21
C GLU A 210 -6.67 -7.61 -16.56
N ASP A 211 -6.80 -6.28 -16.60
CA ASP A 211 -5.68 -5.35 -16.73
C ASP A 211 -5.11 -4.99 -15.35
N VAL A 212 -4.09 -5.75 -14.94
CA VAL A 212 -3.34 -5.55 -13.69
C VAL A 212 -2.80 -4.12 -13.55
N ARG A 213 -2.39 -3.47 -14.64
CA ARG A 213 -1.89 -2.09 -14.59
C ARG A 213 -3.01 -1.12 -14.26
N ALA A 214 -4.19 -1.30 -14.87
CA ALA A 214 -5.35 -0.47 -14.59
C ALA A 214 -5.84 -0.63 -13.15
N VAL A 215 -5.85 -1.87 -12.62
CA VAL A 215 -6.19 -2.13 -11.21
C VAL A 215 -5.17 -1.47 -10.27
N PHE A 216 -3.87 -1.60 -10.55
CA PHE A 216 -2.83 -0.95 -9.77
C PHE A 216 -3.01 0.57 -9.75
N GLN A 217 -3.27 1.20 -10.91
CA GLN A 217 -3.53 2.63 -11.00
C GLN A 217 -4.78 3.07 -10.22
N ALA A 218 -5.82 2.23 -10.18
CA ALA A 218 -6.99 2.50 -9.36
C ALA A 218 -6.62 2.50 -7.87
N VAL A 219 -5.85 1.52 -7.40
CA VAL A 219 -5.41 1.49 -5.99
C VAL A 219 -4.48 2.67 -5.64
N GLU A 220 -3.58 3.07 -6.54
CA GLU A 220 -2.77 4.30 -6.37
C GLU A 220 -3.64 5.55 -6.28
N LYS A 221 -4.68 5.63 -7.10
CA LYS A 221 -5.65 6.73 -7.05
C LYS A 221 -6.37 6.77 -5.70
N PHE A 222 -6.76 5.62 -5.16
CA PHE A 222 -7.34 5.54 -3.81
C PHE A 222 -6.40 6.16 -2.76
N TYR A 223 -5.13 5.75 -2.72
CA TYR A 223 -4.19 6.31 -1.75
C TYR A 223 -3.91 7.81 -1.97
N THR A 224 -3.94 8.27 -3.23
CA THR A 224 -3.83 9.69 -3.57
C THR A 224 -5.02 10.49 -3.02
N GLU A 225 -6.25 10.00 -3.19
CA GLU A 225 -7.46 10.67 -2.69
C GLU A 225 -7.57 10.64 -1.16
N VAL A 226 -7.16 9.54 -0.53
CA VAL A 226 -7.05 9.41 0.93
C VAL A 226 -6.05 10.42 1.49
N SER A 227 -4.87 10.53 0.86
CA SER A 227 -3.84 11.50 1.28
C SER A 227 -4.31 12.94 1.11
N ALA A 228 -5.01 13.26 0.03
CA ALA A 228 -5.61 14.58 -0.20
C ALA A 228 -6.66 14.97 0.87
N LYS A 229 -7.23 13.99 1.58
CA LYS A 229 -8.15 14.19 2.71
C LYS A 229 -7.45 14.25 4.07
N GLY A 230 -6.11 14.20 4.10
CA GLY A 230 -5.33 14.19 5.34
C GLY A 230 -5.47 12.89 6.15
N ILE A 231 -5.94 11.80 5.53
CA ILE A 231 -5.98 10.47 6.15
C ILE A 231 -4.63 9.81 5.94
N LYS A 232 -4.06 9.24 7.00
CA LYS A 232 -2.79 8.52 6.92
C LYS A 232 -2.97 7.17 6.21
N GLN A 233 -1.92 6.67 5.56
CA GLN A 233 -1.99 5.37 4.87
C GLN A 233 -2.29 4.21 5.83
N GLU A 234 -1.81 4.30 7.08
CA GLU A 234 -2.12 3.32 8.15
C GLU A 234 -3.62 3.27 8.52
N ASP A 235 -4.34 4.38 8.33
CA ASP A 235 -5.79 4.51 8.55
C ASP A 235 -6.61 4.27 7.26
N ALA A 236 -5.98 3.68 6.25
CA ALA A 236 -6.59 3.34 4.98
C ALA A 236 -6.27 1.88 4.61
N LEU A 237 -7.22 1.21 3.98
CA LEU A 237 -7.08 -0.21 3.73
C LEU A 237 -7.76 -0.63 2.43
N VAL A 238 -7.19 -1.60 1.72
CA VAL A 238 -7.74 -2.18 0.49
C VAL A 238 -8.26 -3.59 0.77
N ASP A 239 -9.55 -3.83 0.55
CA ASP A 239 -10.15 -5.16 0.58
C ASP A 239 -9.96 -5.87 -0.75
N ILE A 240 -9.18 -6.96 -0.73
CA ILE A 240 -8.89 -7.78 -1.91
C ILE A 240 -9.77 -9.04 -2.01
N THR A 241 -10.78 -9.16 -1.16
CA THR A 241 -11.67 -10.34 -1.10
C THR A 241 -12.64 -10.38 -2.27
N GLY A 242 -13.10 -9.21 -2.72
CA GLY A 242 -13.99 -9.06 -3.86
C GLY A 242 -13.24 -9.00 -5.20
N GLY A 243 -13.99 -9.19 -6.30
CA GLY A 243 -13.46 -9.09 -7.67
C GLY A 243 -12.88 -10.39 -8.25
N GLN A 244 -12.20 -10.26 -9.39
CA GLN A 244 -11.47 -11.37 -10.01
C GLN A 244 -10.14 -11.61 -9.32
N LYS A 245 -9.59 -12.83 -9.42
CA LYS A 245 -8.30 -13.19 -8.82
C LYS A 245 -7.17 -12.25 -9.24
N THR A 246 -7.18 -11.81 -10.49
CA THR A 246 -6.26 -10.83 -11.07
C THR A 246 -6.33 -9.49 -10.34
N ALA A 247 -7.53 -8.98 -10.06
CA ALA A 247 -7.73 -7.77 -9.26
C ALA A 247 -7.25 -7.93 -7.81
N SER A 248 -7.52 -9.08 -7.17
CA SER A 248 -7.02 -9.36 -5.81
C SER A 248 -5.49 -9.37 -5.76
N ILE A 249 -4.82 -10.01 -6.73
CA ILE A 249 -3.36 -10.03 -6.85
C ILE A 249 -2.82 -8.61 -7.07
N ALA A 250 -3.41 -7.86 -8.00
CA ALA A 250 -3.00 -6.50 -8.29
C ALA A 250 -3.18 -5.58 -7.06
N GLY A 251 -4.27 -5.73 -6.32
CA GLY A 251 -4.53 -5.00 -5.07
C GLY A 251 -3.51 -5.33 -3.97
N ALA A 252 -3.14 -6.60 -3.82
CA ALA A 252 -2.08 -7.02 -2.90
C ALA A 252 -0.71 -6.46 -3.31
N ILE A 253 -0.38 -6.47 -4.61
CA ILE A 253 0.89 -5.89 -5.11
C ILE A 253 0.92 -4.37 -4.90
N ALA A 254 -0.18 -3.67 -5.11
CA ALA A 254 -0.29 -2.22 -4.94
C ALA A 254 -0.14 -1.75 -3.47
N THR A 255 -0.25 -2.69 -2.53
CA THR A 255 -0.11 -2.43 -1.09
C THR A 255 1.26 -2.83 -0.54
N LEU A 256 2.22 -3.23 -1.37
CA LEU A 256 3.61 -3.51 -0.97
C LEU A 256 4.40 -2.26 -0.55
N ALA A 257 3.88 -1.06 -0.81
CA ALA A 257 4.50 0.19 -0.38
C ALA A 257 4.37 0.37 1.14
N THR A 258 5.42 0.87 1.80
CA THR A 258 5.46 1.01 3.26
C THR A 258 4.26 1.76 3.82
N GLY A 259 3.58 1.18 4.82
CA GLY A 259 2.44 1.78 5.51
C GLY A 259 1.09 1.54 4.83
N ARG A 260 1.06 0.80 3.72
CA ARG A 260 -0.16 0.35 3.06
C ARG A 260 -0.46 -1.09 3.47
N ARG A 261 -1.74 -1.39 3.65
CA ARG A 261 -2.21 -2.72 4.05
C ARG A 261 -3.38 -3.15 3.19
N PHE A 262 -3.56 -4.45 3.09
CA PHE A 262 -4.75 -5.02 2.48
C PHE A 262 -5.44 -5.96 3.46
N GLN A 263 -6.74 -6.19 3.25
CA GLN A 263 -7.51 -7.16 4.01
C GLN A 263 -8.10 -8.22 3.13
N TYR A 264 -8.32 -9.37 3.77
CA TYR A 264 -9.06 -10.47 3.23
C TYR A 264 -10.09 -10.93 4.27
N VAL A 265 -11.34 -11.04 3.85
CA VAL A 265 -12.42 -11.61 4.64
C VAL A 265 -12.59 -13.07 4.22
N SER A 266 -12.42 -14.01 5.14
CA SER A 266 -12.60 -15.42 4.83
C SER A 266 -14.03 -15.71 4.39
N THR A 267 -14.21 -16.28 3.21
CA THR A 267 -15.54 -16.71 2.73
C THR A 267 -16.14 -17.85 3.55
N VAL A 268 -15.31 -18.59 4.31
CA VAL A 268 -15.71 -19.73 5.14
C VAL A 268 -15.91 -19.31 6.59
N SER A 269 -14.87 -18.76 7.23
CA SER A 269 -14.92 -18.44 8.66
C SER A 269 -15.44 -17.04 8.96
N LYS A 270 -15.62 -16.20 7.93
CA LYS A 270 -16.03 -14.79 8.02
C LYS A 270 -15.09 -13.92 8.87
N LYS A 271 -13.90 -14.44 9.22
CA LYS A 271 -12.83 -13.70 9.90
C LYS A 271 -12.19 -12.71 8.94
N ILE A 272 -11.88 -11.53 9.46
CA ILE A 272 -11.20 -10.46 8.73
C ILE A 272 -9.73 -10.49 9.14
N LEU A 273 -8.85 -10.55 8.15
CA LEU A 273 -7.40 -10.53 8.34
C LEU A 273 -6.82 -9.37 7.54
N ALA A 274 -5.98 -8.57 8.18
CA ALA A 274 -5.14 -7.58 7.52
C ALA A 274 -3.73 -8.12 7.37
N TYR A 275 -3.16 -7.81 6.21
CA TYR A 275 -1.81 -8.16 5.84
C TYR A 275 -1.02 -6.88 5.58
N ASP A 276 0.10 -6.76 6.28
CA ASP A 276 1.15 -5.81 5.97
C ASP A 276 2.31 -6.58 5.36
N VAL A 277 2.60 -6.30 4.09
CA VAL A 277 3.62 -7.01 3.31
C VAL A 277 4.62 -5.99 2.83
N GLY A 278 5.85 -6.12 3.29
CA GLY A 278 6.87 -5.14 3.01
C GLY A 278 8.27 -5.67 3.26
N TYR A 279 9.24 -4.82 2.96
CA TYR A 279 10.61 -5.04 3.34
C TYR A 279 10.87 -4.38 4.69
N PHE A 280 10.75 -5.18 5.75
CA PHE A 280 11.02 -4.71 7.10
C PHE A 280 12.51 -4.93 7.40
N SER A 281 13.22 -3.86 7.78
CA SER A 281 14.54 -4.04 8.37
C SER A 281 14.35 -4.59 9.77
N GLN A 282 14.78 -5.83 10.02
CA GLN A 282 14.91 -6.33 11.38
C GLN A 282 15.83 -5.36 12.15
N GLU A 283 15.28 -4.58 13.08
CA GLU A 283 16.09 -3.95 14.11
C GLU A 283 16.65 -5.09 14.98
N SER A 284 17.94 -5.36 14.80
CA SER A 284 18.72 -6.29 15.62
C SER A 284 19.22 -5.62 16.88
#